data_AF-A0A845D2P3-F1
#
_entry.id   AF-A0A845D2P3-F1
#
_cell.length_a   1.000
_cell.length_b   1.000
_cell.length_c   1.000
_cell.angle_alpha   90.00
_cell.angle_beta   90.00
_cell.angle_gamma   90.00
#
_symmetry.space_group_name_H-M   'P 1'
#
loop_
_entity.id
_entity.type
_entity.pdbx_description
1 polymer ?
#
loop_
_entity_poly.entity_id
_entity_poly.type
_entity_poly.pdbx_seq_one_letter_code
_entity_poly.pdbx_strand_id
1 'polypeptide(L)'
;MATSETLRQILNRIDGRGYKAYKDIAGTYQFTDFTLAVDYVQGDPFAAPSRLRALIPSAVAGFSDRLYANGSRAIGLSCFLAKAFAAETHRRSARRGSGKSGEIRIEAPGQQVLANTAVQVRGDGAVEARFTVGLPAQGRRVLGRQACQLLLEEVPRIIESSLMARSHAEEELWRHAAANEDADALRSMLAQRGLIAFVADGSILPRWSGVDDRPMGGEEVIPFSSPESLRIAFSLPNAGSVAGMGVGE
;
A
#
# COMPACT_ATOMS: atom_id res chain seq x y z
N MET A 1 -9.66 20.71 -16.91
CA MET A 1 -8.69 19.67 -16.48
C MET A 1 -8.47 18.73 -17.64
N ALA A 2 -7.24 18.27 -17.91
CA ALA A 2 -7.02 17.25 -18.95
C ALA A 2 -7.70 15.93 -18.53
N THR A 3 -8.15 15.14 -19.50
CA THR A 3 -8.87 13.87 -19.23
C THR A 3 -8.02 12.67 -19.59
N SER A 4 -8.46 11.47 -19.21
CA SER A 4 -7.87 10.21 -19.67
C SER A 4 -7.81 10.11 -21.21
N GLU A 5 -8.77 10.70 -21.92
CA GLU A 5 -8.77 10.77 -23.39
C GLU A 5 -7.68 11.71 -23.92
N THR A 6 -7.42 12.84 -23.25
CA THR A 6 -6.26 13.70 -23.57
C THR A 6 -4.96 12.92 -23.43
N LEU A 7 -4.81 12.11 -22.36
CA LEU A 7 -3.64 11.24 -22.20
C LEU A 7 -3.53 10.21 -23.34
N ARG A 8 -4.64 9.57 -23.74
CA ARG A 8 -4.69 8.65 -24.89
C ARG A 8 -4.21 9.31 -26.18
N GLN A 9 -4.68 10.51 -26.47
CA GLN A 9 -4.30 11.27 -27.65
C GLN A 9 -2.80 11.59 -27.67
N ILE A 10 -2.24 12.00 -26.53
CA ILE A 10 -0.79 12.25 -26.40
C ILE A 10 -0.01 10.96 -26.66
N LEU A 11 -0.38 9.86 -26.02
CA LEU A 11 0.29 8.56 -26.15
C LEU A 11 0.27 8.03 -27.59
N ASN A 12 -0.87 8.14 -28.28
CA ASN A 12 -0.99 7.78 -29.69
C ASN A 12 -0.13 8.68 -30.60
N ARG A 13 -0.05 9.98 -30.32
CA ARG A 13 0.76 10.94 -31.08
C ARG A 13 2.26 10.68 -30.95
N ILE A 14 2.71 10.25 -29.78
CA ILE A 14 4.15 10.01 -29.51
C ILE A 14 4.60 8.58 -29.86
N ASP A 15 3.68 7.70 -30.27
CA ASP A 15 4.00 6.33 -30.66
C ASP A 15 5.10 6.29 -31.74
N GLY A 16 6.11 5.43 -31.54
CA GLY A 16 7.27 5.31 -32.42
C GLY A 16 8.28 6.46 -32.37
N ARG A 17 7.99 7.58 -31.69
CA ARG A 17 8.95 8.70 -31.53
C ARG A 17 10.08 8.33 -30.56
N GLY A 18 11.11 9.18 -30.53
CA GLY A 18 12.19 9.06 -29.55
C GLY A 18 11.67 9.16 -28.10
N TYR A 19 12.27 8.40 -27.19
CA TYR A 19 11.79 8.19 -25.83
C TYR A 19 11.52 9.48 -25.02
N LYS A 20 12.28 10.56 -25.28
CA LYS A 20 12.06 11.88 -24.66
C LYS A 20 10.65 12.44 -24.89
N ALA A 21 9.93 11.97 -25.91
CA ALA A 21 8.55 12.36 -26.18
C ALA A 21 7.57 11.99 -25.05
N TYR A 22 7.91 11.04 -24.18
CA TYR A 22 7.11 10.79 -22.97
C TYR A 22 7.03 12.01 -22.05
N LYS A 23 7.94 12.99 -22.13
CA LYS A 23 7.81 14.21 -21.31
C LYS A 23 6.49 14.96 -21.55
N ASP A 24 5.86 14.75 -22.71
CA ASP A 24 4.56 15.31 -23.05
C ASP A 24 3.41 14.79 -22.18
N ILE A 25 3.58 13.65 -21.48
CA ILE A 25 2.56 13.09 -20.58
C ILE A 25 2.66 13.61 -19.14
N ALA A 26 3.61 14.50 -18.84
CA ALA A 26 3.70 15.11 -17.52
C ALA A 26 2.47 16.00 -17.27
N GLY A 27 1.81 15.84 -16.12
CA GLY A 27 0.60 16.57 -15.82
C GLY A 27 -0.42 15.77 -15.01
N THR A 28 -1.66 16.23 -15.03
CA THR A 28 -2.75 15.65 -14.23
C THR A 28 -3.95 15.37 -15.12
N TYR A 29 -4.49 14.15 -15.01
CA TYR A 29 -5.55 13.64 -15.87
C TYR A 29 -6.72 13.14 -15.03
N GLN A 30 -7.90 13.66 -15.30
CA GLN A 30 -9.13 13.21 -14.68
C GLN A 30 -9.61 11.90 -15.33
N PHE A 31 -9.75 10.87 -14.51
CA PHE A 31 -10.49 9.64 -14.84
C PHE A 31 -11.87 9.70 -14.17
N THR A 32 -12.71 8.71 -14.41
CA THR A 32 -14.06 8.66 -13.81
C THR A 32 -13.99 8.67 -12.27
N ASP A 33 -13.15 7.81 -11.71
CA ASP A 33 -13.15 7.50 -10.27
C ASP A 33 -11.98 8.13 -9.50
N PHE A 34 -10.98 8.65 -10.21
CA PHE A 34 -9.77 9.19 -9.60
C PHE A 34 -9.08 10.19 -10.52
N THR A 35 -8.08 10.88 -9.98
CA THR A 35 -7.18 11.72 -10.76
C THR A 35 -5.79 11.08 -10.81
N LEU A 36 -5.24 10.92 -12.01
CA LEU A 36 -3.87 10.44 -12.21
C LEU A 36 -2.93 11.63 -12.39
N ALA A 37 -1.93 11.77 -11.53
CA ALA A 37 -0.84 12.72 -11.69
C ALA A 37 0.44 12.00 -12.14
N VAL A 38 1.06 12.49 -13.21
CA VAL A 38 2.36 12.06 -13.70
C VAL A 38 3.38 13.11 -13.28
N ASP A 39 3.96 12.95 -12.09
CA ASP A 39 4.81 13.95 -11.46
C ASP A 39 6.22 13.98 -12.07
N TYR A 40 6.73 12.81 -12.46
CA TYR A 40 8.05 12.66 -13.07
C TYR A 40 8.04 11.60 -14.16
N VAL A 41 8.56 11.97 -15.32
CA VAL A 41 8.74 11.06 -16.46
C VAL A 41 10.20 10.66 -16.56
N GLN A 42 10.46 9.35 -16.60
CA GLN A 42 11.82 8.81 -16.73
C GLN A 42 12.50 9.25 -18.03
N GLY A 43 13.80 9.60 -17.96
CA GLY A 43 14.55 10.14 -19.09
C GLY A 43 14.93 9.13 -20.17
N ASP A 44 15.00 7.85 -19.80
CA ASP A 44 15.29 6.72 -20.68
C ASP A 44 14.62 5.42 -20.16
N PRO A 45 14.51 4.34 -20.97
CA PRO A 45 13.85 3.09 -20.57
C PRO A 45 14.55 2.27 -19.48
N PHE A 46 15.81 2.58 -19.18
CA PHE A 46 16.65 1.88 -18.19
C PHE A 46 16.81 2.68 -16.88
N ALA A 47 16.36 3.94 -16.85
CA ALA A 47 16.39 4.80 -15.69
C ALA A 47 15.48 4.32 -14.54
N ALA A 48 15.50 5.06 -13.43
CA ALA A 48 14.45 4.96 -12.42
C ALA A 48 13.08 5.24 -13.07
N PRO A 49 12.05 4.40 -12.82
CA PRO A 49 10.76 4.54 -13.48
C PRO A 49 10.05 5.86 -13.19
N SER A 50 9.07 6.19 -14.04
CA SER A 50 8.25 7.39 -13.89
C SER A 50 7.48 7.33 -12.57
N ARG A 51 7.34 8.47 -11.88
CA ARG A 51 6.61 8.58 -10.60
C ARG A 51 5.22 9.15 -10.85
N LEU A 52 4.22 8.44 -10.36
CA LEU A 52 2.81 8.76 -10.53
C LEU A 52 2.10 8.78 -9.18
N ARG A 53 1.00 9.53 -9.13
CA ARG A 53 0.05 9.51 -8.02
C ARG A 53 -1.36 9.24 -8.53
N ALA A 54 -2.11 8.45 -7.77
CA ALA A 54 -3.56 8.34 -7.90
C ALA A 54 -4.21 9.04 -6.71
N LEU A 55 -5.12 9.97 -6.99
CA LEU A 55 -5.89 10.72 -6.01
C LEU A 55 -7.34 10.28 -6.12
N ILE A 56 -7.83 9.57 -5.11
CA ILE A 56 -9.20 9.03 -5.07
C ILE A 56 -10.01 9.88 -4.07
N PRO A 57 -11.08 10.56 -4.52
CA PRO A 57 -11.99 11.26 -3.62
C PRO A 57 -12.65 10.32 -2.61
N SER A 58 -12.93 10.79 -1.40
CA SER A 58 -13.53 9.99 -0.33
C SER A 58 -14.85 9.32 -0.73
N ALA A 59 -15.70 10.03 -1.48
CA ALA A 59 -16.96 9.50 -2.01
C ALA A 59 -16.78 8.28 -2.93
N VAL A 60 -15.64 8.18 -3.62
CA VAL A 60 -15.30 7.04 -4.49
C VAL A 60 -14.56 5.95 -3.70
N ALA A 61 -13.65 6.35 -2.81
CA ALA A 61 -12.90 5.44 -1.96
C ALA A 61 -13.84 4.63 -1.05
N GLY A 62 -14.87 5.27 -0.50
CA GLY A 62 -15.99 4.60 0.17
C GLY A 62 -15.67 3.96 1.52
N PHE A 63 -14.55 4.32 2.16
CA PHE A 63 -14.19 3.79 3.47
C PHE A 63 -15.06 4.40 4.58
N SER A 64 -15.54 3.56 5.50
CA SER A 64 -16.19 4.03 6.73
C SER A 64 -15.21 4.86 7.58
N ASP A 65 -15.71 5.97 8.11
CA ASP A 65 -15.02 6.88 9.04
C ASP A 65 -14.32 6.16 10.20
N ARG A 66 -14.91 5.07 10.71
CA ARG A 66 -14.32 4.26 11.78
C ARG A 66 -12.92 3.76 11.45
N LEU A 67 -12.59 3.55 10.16
CA LEU A 67 -11.31 3.02 9.70
C LEU A 67 -10.18 4.08 9.68
N TYR A 68 -10.53 5.36 9.79
CA TYR A 68 -9.56 6.47 9.81
C TYR A 68 -9.90 7.53 10.87
N ALA A 69 -10.66 7.14 11.90
CA ALA A 69 -11.07 8.00 13.00
C ALA A 69 -9.90 8.63 13.79
N ASN A 70 -8.71 8.03 13.72
CA ASN A 70 -7.47 8.58 14.25
C ASN A 70 -6.26 8.16 13.41
N GLY A 71 -5.10 8.72 13.74
CA GLY A 71 -3.84 8.47 13.03
C GLY A 71 -3.43 6.99 13.03
N SER A 72 -3.60 6.28 14.15
CA SER A 72 -3.26 4.85 14.25
C SER A 72 -4.09 4.01 13.28
N ARG A 73 -5.40 4.22 13.24
CA ARG A 73 -6.29 3.49 12.31
C ARG A 73 -5.97 3.83 10.86
N ALA A 74 -5.77 5.11 10.55
CA ALA A 74 -5.43 5.58 9.21
C ALA A 74 -4.10 4.97 8.71
N ILE A 75 -3.09 4.83 9.57
CA ILE A 75 -1.82 4.15 9.23
C ILE A 75 -2.05 2.67 8.97
N GLY A 76 -2.81 1.97 9.82
CA GLY A 76 -3.15 0.55 9.64
C GLY A 76 -3.84 0.30 8.30
N LEU A 77 -4.85 1.10 7.98
CA LEU A 77 -5.55 1.05 6.69
C LEU A 77 -4.61 1.39 5.52
N SER A 78 -3.79 2.43 5.64
CA SER A 78 -2.83 2.82 4.59
C SER A 78 -1.85 1.70 4.24
N CYS A 79 -1.29 1.03 5.25
CA CYS A 79 -0.41 -0.12 5.05
C CYS A 79 -1.13 -1.31 4.39
N PHE A 80 -2.38 -1.58 4.76
CA PHE A 80 -3.19 -2.60 4.12
C PHE A 80 -3.39 -2.31 2.64
N LEU A 81 -3.82 -1.08 2.29
CA LEU A 81 -4.07 -0.68 0.91
C LEU A 81 -2.78 -0.71 0.06
N ALA A 82 -1.63 -0.33 0.62
CA ALA A 82 -0.34 -0.44 -0.06
C ALA A 82 0.00 -1.90 -0.42
N LYS A 83 -0.24 -2.84 0.51
CA LYS A 83 -0.07 -4.29 0.28
C LYS A 83 -1.05 -4.82 -0.77
N ALA A 84 -2.32 -4.40 -0.70
CA ALA A 84 -3.33 -4.78 -1.69
C ALA A 84 -2.97 -4.29 -3.09
N PHE A 85 -2.50 -3.05 -3.23
CA PHE A 85 -2.03 -2.51 -4.50
C PHE A 85 -0.83 -3.31 -5.02
N ALA A 86 0.17 -3.58 -4.16
CA ALA A 86 1.33 -4.38 -4.54
C ALA A 86 0.92 -5.79 -5.01
N ALA A 87 -0.01 -6.45 -4.32
CA ALA A 87 -0.52 -7.76 -4.73
C ALA A 87 -1.17 -7.72 -6.14
N GLU A 88 -1.97 -6.69 -6.42
CA GLU A 88 -2.57 -6.49 -7.75
C GLU A 88 -1.50 -6.20 -8.83
N THR A 89 -0.44 -5.46 -8.49
CA THR A 89 0.68 -5.27 -9.43
C THR A 89 1.39 -6.58 -9.76
N HIS A 90 1.61 -7.47 -8.77
CA HIS A 90 2.26 -8.76 -9.03
C HIS A 90 1.43 -9.69 -9.92
N ARG A 91 0.09 -9.64 -9.80
CA ARG A 91 -0.82 -10.43 -10.62
C ARG A 91 -0.90 -9.96 -12.08
N ARG A 92 -0.64 -8.67 -12.32
CA ARG A 92 -0.92 -8.00 -13.61
C ARG A 92 0.32 -7.47 -14.34
N SER A 93 1.43 -7.28 -13.63
CA SER A 93 2.67 -6.76 -14.21
C SER A 93 3.25 -7.76 -15.19
N ALA A 94 3.35 -7.35 -16.45
CA ALA A 94 3.99 -8.11 -17.51
C ALA A 94 5.09 -7.26 -18.15
N ARG A 95 6.23 -7.88 -18.46
CA ARG A 95 7.34 -7.19 -19.13
C ARG A 95 6.95 -6.84 -20.58
N ARG A 96 7.06 -5.56 -20.95
CA ARG A 96 6.56 -4.99 -22.22
C ARG A 96 7.66 -4.27 -23.00
N GLY A 97 8.70 -5.00 -23.40
CA GLY A 97 9.82 -4.45 -24.17
C GLY A 97 11.11 -4.34 -23.37
N SER A 98 11.86 -3.25 -23.59
CA SER A 98 13.23 -3.08 -23.05
C SER A 98 13.25 -2.54 -21.62
N GLY A 99 14.32 -2.84 -20.87
CA GLY A 99 14.51 -2.29 -19.52
C GLY A 99 13.40 -2.69 -18.55
N LYS A 100 12.81 -1.68 -17.88
CA LYS A 100 11.70 -1.81 -16.91
C LYS A 100 10.32 -1.67 -17.54
N SER A 101 10.22 -1.75 -18.86
CA SER A 101 8.96 -1.53 -19.57
C SER A 101 7.84 -2.47 -19.11
N GLY A 102 6.68 -1.89 -18.78
CA GLY A 102 5.50 -2.62 -18.29
C GLY A 102 5.49 -2.87 -16.78
N GLU A 103 6.57 -2.53 -16.07
CA GLU A 103 6.60 -2.64 -14.60
C GLU A 103 5.66 -1.59 -13.97
N ILE A 104 4.80 -2.04 -13.07
CA ILE A 104 4.09 -1.17 -12.12
C ILE A 104 4.55 -1.59 -10.74
N ARG A 105 5.02 -0.64 -9.93
CA ARG A 105 5.52 -0.93 -8.60
C ARG A 105 5.11 0.15 -7.62
N ILE A 106 4.61 -0.29 -6.47
CA ILE A 106 4.42 0.53 -5.28
C ILE A 106 5.38 0.06 -4.19
N GLU A 107 5.78 0.95 -3.30
CA GLU A 107 6.47 0.55 -2.08
C GLU A 107 5.41 0.02 -1.09
N ALA A 108 5.51 -1.24 -0.70
CA ALA A 108 4.60 -1.83 0.27
C ALA A 108 5.38 -2.28 1.51
N PRO A 109 4.88 -1.99 2.73
CA PRO A 109 5.54 -2.42 3.94
C PRO A 109 5.51 -3.95 4.06
N GLY A 110 6.53 -4.52 4.71
CA GLY A 110 6.62 -5.94 5.07
C GLY A 110 5.65 -6.30 6.21
N GLN A 111 6.10 -7.05 7.22
CA GLN A 111 5.21 -7.37 8.35
C GLN A 111 4.88 -6.16 9.23
N GLN A 112 5.72 -5.12 9.23
CA GLN A 112 5.53 -3.93 10.06
C GLN A 112 4.43 -3.01 9.51
N VAL A 113 3.80 -2.27 10.41
CA VAL A 113 2.87 -1.18 10.08
C VAL A 113 3.56 0.14 10.42
N LEU A 114 3.90 0.91 9.39
CA LEU A 114 4.68 2.15 9.52
C LEU A 114 3.99 3.27 8.75
N ALA A 115 4.06 4.49 9.31
CA ALA A 115 3.75 5.69 8.55
C ALA A 115 4.61 5.72 7.28
N ASN A 116 3.97 5.71 6.13
CA ASN A 116 4.64 5.69 4.84
C ASN A 116 3.93 6.64 3.86
N THR A 117 4.59 6.90 2.73
CA THR A 117 4.06 7.79 1.70
C THR A 117 3.47 7.04 0.50
N ALA A 118 3.53 5.70 0.51
CA ALA A 118 3.10 4.91 -0.64
C ALA A 118 1.58 4.93 -0.78
N VAL A 119 0.86 4.80 0.33
CA VAL A 119 -0.58 5.08 0.39
C VAL A 119 -0.86 5.94 1.61
N GLN A 120 -1.71 6.95 1.45
CA GLN A 120 -2.15 7.82 2.54
C GLN A 120 -3.67 7.93 2.51
N VAL A 121 -4.30 7.52 3.62
CA VAL A 121 -5.72 7.80 3.88
C VAL A 121 -5.81 9.08 4.69
N ARG A 122 -6.53 10.06 4.16
CA ARG A 122 -6.72 11.38 4.78
C ARG A 122 -7.87 11.34 5.78
N GLY A 123 -7.96 12.37 6.63
CA GLY A 123 -8.99 12.46 7.68
C GLY A 123 -10.43 12.57 7.16
N ASP A 124 -10.61 12.87 5.87
CA ASP A 124 -11.90 12.86 5.17
C ASP A 124 -12.18 11.55 4.42
N GLY A 125 -11.29 10.56 4.53
CA GLY A 125 -11.38 9.27 3.83
C GLY A 125 -10.85 9.27 2.40
N ALA A 126 -10.35 10.39 1.89
CA ALA A 126 -9.71 10.43 0.57
C ALA A 126 -8.39 9.66 0.57
N VAL A 127 -8.06 9.03 -0.55
CA VAL A 127 -6.86 8.19 -0.68
C VAL A 127 -5.90 8.78 -1.70
N GLU A 128 -4.63 8.85 -1.33
CA GLU A 128 -3.52 9.14 -2.24
C GLU A 128 -2.59 7.94 -2.30
N ALA A 129 -2.37 7.37 -3.49
CA ALA A 129 -1.39 6.33 -3.72
C ALA A 129 -0.25 6.85 -4.60
N ARG A 130 1.00 6.57 -4.23
CA ARG A 130 2.22 6.96 -4.94
C ARG A 130 2.94 5.72 -5.42
N PHE A 131 3.12 5.61 -6.72
CA PHE A 131 3.69 4.42 -7.34
C PHE A 131 4.55 4.80 -8.55
N THR A 132 5.20 3.80 -9.12
CA THR A 132 6.11 3.96 -10.23
C THR A 132 5.68 3.11 -11.41
N VAL A 133 5.91 3.63 -12.62
CA VAL A 133 5.54 2.96 -13.86
C VAL A 133 6.71 3.00 -14.84
N GLY A 134 7.14 1.82 -15.28
CA GLY A 134 8.09 1.65 -16.36
C GLY A 134 7.39 1.84 -17.71
N LEU A 135 7.51 3.04 -18.28
CA LEU A 135 6.90 3.40 -19.56
C LEU A 135 7.44 2.52 -20.73
N PRO A 136 6.56 1.89 -21.53
CA PRO A 136 6.97 0.94 -22.58
C PRO A 136 7.87 1.52 -23.67
N ALA A 137 8.90 0.76 -24.04
CA ALA A 137 9.82 1.12 -25.12
C ALA A 137 10.40 -0.09 -25.87
N GLN A 138 10.73 0.12 -27.14
CA GLN A 138 11.60 -0.76 -27.94
C GLN A 138 12.91 -0.02 -28.23
N GLY A 139 13.98 -0.40 -27.55
CA GLY A 139 15.18 0.44 -27.51
C GLY A 139 14.82 1.84 -26.99
N ARG A 140 15.15 2.90 -27.74
CA ARG A 140 14.81 4.29 -27.38
C ARG A 140 13.56 4.83 -28.11
N ARG A 141 12.71 3.95 -28.65
CA ARG A 141 11.44 4.34 -29.28
C ARG A 141 10.26 4.07 -28.35
N VAL A 142 9.34 5.01 -28.29
CA VAL A 142 8.10 4.91 -27.50
C VAL A 142 7.19 3.82 -28.07
N LEU A 143 6.65 2.97 -27.19
CA LEU A 143 5.56 2.05 -27.53
C LEU A 143 4.24 2.62 -26.98
N GLY A 144 3.70 3.63 -27.66
CA GLY A 144 2.56 4.43 -27.22
C GLY A 144 1.29 3.61 -27.06
N ARG A 145 1.05 2.63 -27.94
CA ARG A 145 -0.10 1.71 -27.82
C ARG A 145 -0.03 0.84 -26.55
N GLN A 146 1.15 0.37 -26.20
CA GLN A 146 1.36 -0.39 -24.96
C GLN A 146 1.26 0.52 -23.73
N ALA A 147 1.74 1.76 -23.84
CA ALA A 147 1.56 2.75 -22.78
C ALA A 147 0.09 3.10 -22.56
N CYS A 148 -0.74 3.13 -23.60
CA CYS A 148 -2.20 3.27 -23.48
C CYS A 148 -2.78 2.10 -22.67
N GLN A 149 -2.46 0.85 -23.01
CA GLN A 149 -2.93 -0.32 -22.24
C GLN A 149 -2.49 -0.25 -20.78
N LEU A 150 -1.23 0.12 -20.53
CA LEU A 150 -0.67 0.22 -19.18
C LEU A 150 -1.36 1.31 -18.34
N LEU A 151 -1.42 2.54 -18.84
CA LEU A 151 -1.88 3.71 -18.08
C LEU A 151 -3.40 3.90 -18.08
N LEU A 152 -4.09 3.45 -19.14
CA LEU A 152 -5.53 3.69 -19.32
C LEU A 152 -6.39 2.45 -19.05
N GLU A 153 -5.79 1.27 -18.86
CA GLU A 153 -6.53 0.03 -18.59
C GLU A 153 -6.00 -0.68 -17.34
N GLU A 154 -4.69 -0.95 -17.26
CA GLU A 154 -4.13 -1.73 -16.14
C GLU A 154 -4.04 -0.93 -14.85
N VAL A 155 -3.49 0.29 -14.89
CA VAL A 155 -3.42 1.17 -13.72
C VAL A 155 -4.82 1.43 -13.13
N PRO A 156 -5.86 1.81 -13.90
CA PRO A 156 -7.22 1.93 -13.40
C PRO A 156 -7.76 0.66 -12.74
N ARG A 157 -7.53 -0.52 -13.33
CA ARG A 157 -7.96 -1.80 -12.74
C ARG A 157 -7.27 -2.10 -11.42
N ILE A 158 -5.97 -1.86 -11.32
CA ILE A 158 -5.21 -2.03 -10.06
C ILE A 158 -5.78 -1.10 -8.99
N ILE A 159 -6.00 0.17 -9.32
CA ILE A 159 -6.59 1.16 -8.40
C ILE A 159 -7.97 0.71 -7.94
N GLU A 160 -8.85 0.31 -8.86
CA GLU A 160 -10.19 -0.17 -8.53
C GLU A 160 -10.16 -1.41 -7.63
N SER A 161 -9.34 -2.40 -7.95
CA SER A 161 -9.25 -3.65 -7.17
C SER A 161 -8.50 -3.53 -5.85
N SER A 162 -7.87 -2.39 -5.53
CA SER A 162 -7.04 -2.27 -4.32
C SER A 162 -7.31 -1.05 -3.44
N LEU A 163 -7.75 0.08 -4.00
CA LEU A 163 -7.84 1.36 -3.27
C LEU A 163 -9.27 1.81 -2.95
N MET A 164 -10.25 0.93 -3.13
CA MET A 164 -11.67 1.21 -2.90
C MET A 164 -12.25 0.19 -1.92
N ALA A 165 -13.09 0.65 -0.99
CA ALA A 165 -13.68 -0.19 0.05
C ALA A 165 -14.46 -1.38 -0.50
N ARG A 166 -15.18 -1.17 -1.62
CA ARG A 166 -15.95 -2.22 -2.32
C ARG A 166 -15.14 -3.43 -2.79
N SER A 167 -13.81 -3.29 -2.83
CA SER A 167 -12.90 -4.34 -3.30
C SER A 167 -12.39 -5.23 -2.18
N HIS A 168 -12.77 -4.96 -0.93
CA HIS A 168 -12.28 -5.65 0.26
C HIS A 168 -13.43 -6.10 1.16
N ALA A 169 -13.19 -7.13 1.95
CA ALA A 169 -14.09 -7.48 3.04
C ALA A 169 -14.01 -6.41 4.14
N GLU A 170 -15.15 -5.93 4.62
CA GLU A 170 -15.19 -4.89 5.65
C GLU A 170 -14.47 -5.31 6.94
N GLU A 171 -14.60 -6.59 7.31
CA GLU A 171 -13.92 -7.14 8.48
C GLU A 171 -12.39 -7.14 8.34
N GLU A 172 -11.87 -7.37 7.13
CA GLU A 172 -10.43 -7.34 6.88
C GLU A 172 -9.88 -5.92 7.02
N LEU A 173 -10.57 -4.93 6.44
CA LEU A 173 -10.24 -3.52 6.61
C LEU A 173 -10.24 -3.11 8.08
N TRP A 174 -11.29 -3.51 8.81
CA TRP A 174 -11.42 -3.22 10.24
C TRP A 174 -10.29 -3.85 11.04
N ARG A 175 -9.98 -5.13 10.81
CA ARG A 175 -8.92 -5.86 11.53
C ARG A 175 -7.57 -5.16 11.42
N HIS A 176 -7.21 -4.66 10.24
CA HIS A 176 -5.95 -3.96 10.03
C HIS A 176 -5.90 -2.59 10.73
N ALA A 177 -7.00 -1.82 10.67
CA ALA A 177 -7.08 -0.53 11.35
C ALA A 177 -7.07 -0.68 12.88
N ALA A 178 -7.89 -1.59 13.41
CA ALA A 178 -8.04 -1.85 14.83
C ALA A 178 -6.76 -2.43 15.46
N ALA A 179 -6.11 -3.39 14.81
CA ALA A 179 -4.89 -4.00 15.34
C ALA A 179 -3.75 -2.97 15.49
N ASN A 180 -3.63 -2.01 14.57
CA ASN A 180 -2.61 -0.96 14.70
C ASN A 180 -2.93 0.01 15.84
N GLU A 181 -4.19 0.39 16.02
CA GLU A 181 -4.61 1.20 17.18
C GLU A 181 -4.38 0.48 18.51
N ASP A 182 -4.72 -0.79 18.60
CA ASP A 182 -4.48 -1.60 19.81
C ASP A 182 -2.99 -1.68 20.13
N ALA A 183 -2.13 -1.83 19.11
CA ALA A 183 -0.68 -1.86 19.29
C ALA A 183 -0.11 -0.50 19.75
N ASP A 184 -0.61 0.62 19.22
CA ASP A 184 -0.26 1.97 19.68
C ASP A 184 -0.74 2.22 21.11
N ALA A 185 -2.00 1.86 21.41
CA ALA A 185 -2.60 2.00 22.73
C ALA A 185 -1.80 1.22 23.78
N LEU A 186 -1.47 -0.05 23.50
CA LEU A 186 -0.67 -0.89 24.39
C LEU A 186 0.70 -0.26 24.68
N ARG A 187 1.43 0.14 23.63
CA ARG A 187 2.74 0.80 23.79
C ARG A 187 2.66 2.07 24.62
N SER A 188 1.60 2.85 24.50
CA SER A 188 1.42 4.09 25.27
C SER A 188 1.22 3.86 26.77
N MET A 189 0.75 2.67 27.16
CA MET A 189 0.49 2.29 28.55
C MET A 189 1.69 1.64 29.27
N LEU A 190 2.75 1.24 28.55
CA LEU A 190 3.87 0.49 29.13
C LEU A 190 4.60 1.29 30.23
N ALA A 191 5.04 2.51 29.92
CA ALA A 191 5.81 3.34 30.85
C ALA A 191 5.03 3.68 32.14
N GLN A 192 3.72 3.93 32.03
CA GLN A 192 2.86 4.21 33.19
C GLN A 192 2.73 3.01 34.14
N ARG A 193 3.05 1.81 33.66
CA ARG A 193 3.04 0.56 34.44
C ARG A 193 4.44 0.08 34.82
N GLY A 194 5.48 0.89 34.59
CA GLY A 194 6.87 0.52 34.88
C GLY A 194 7.38 -0.65 34.02
N LEU A 195 6.92 -0.73 32.77
CA LEU A 195 7.26 -1.81 31.83
C LEU A 195 8.03 -1.25 30.64
N ILE A 196 9.03 -1.99 30.17
CA ILE A 196 9.77 -1.71 28.94
C ILE A 196 9.31 -2.57 27.76
N ALA A 197 8.68 -3.72 28.04
CA ALA A 197 8.14 -4.60 27.01
C ALA A 197 6.94 -5.40 27.50
N PHE A 198 6.15 -5.89 26.54
CA PHE A 198 5.05 -6.80 26.74
C PHE A 198 5.01 -7.84 25.62
N VAL A 199 4.80 -9.10 25.97
CA VAL A 199 4.63 -10.21 25.02
C VAL A 199 3.28 -10.87 25.28
N ALA A 200 2.34 -10.71 24.35
CA ALA A 200 1.00 -11.27 24.49
C ALA A 200 1.03 -12.81 24.49
N ASP A 201 0.22 -13.43 25.35
CA ASP A 201 -0.03 -14.87 25.29
C ASP A 201 -0.57 -15.25 23.91
N GLY A 202 -0.15 -16.40 23.39
CA GLY A 202 -0.50 -16.87 22.05
C GLY A 202 0.36 -16.27 20.92
N SER A 203 1.31 -15.37 21.21
CA SER A 203 2.19 -14.82 20.18
C SER A 203 3.03 -15.90 19.50
N ILE A 204 3.14 -15.84 18.17
CA ILE A 204 4.07 -16.66 17.40
C ILE A 204 5.35 -15.87 17.15
N LEU A 205 6.36 -16.13 17.97
CA LEU A 205 7.66 -15.42 17.91
C LEU A 205 8.61 -15.97 16.84
N PRO A 206 8.69 -17.30 16.59
CA PRO A 206 9.55 -17.84 15.54
C PRO A 206 9.15 -17.34 14.15
N ARG A 207 10.16 -17.03 13.32
CA ARG A 207 9.97 -16.63 11.92
C ARG A 207 9.93 -17.85 11.01
N TRP A 208 9.37 -17.68 9.81
CA TRP A 208 9.28 -18.71 8.80
C TRP A 208 10.67 -19.22 8.37
N SER A 209 11.61 -18.30 8.15
CA SER A 209 13.02 -18.63 7.92
C SER A 209 13.94 -17.44 8.21
N GLY A 210 15.26 -17.61 8.07
CA GLY A 210 16.23 -16.50 8.23
C GLY A 210 16.12 -15.38 7.17
N VAL A 211 15.41 -15.61 6.07
CA VAL A 211 15.21 -14.65 4.97
C VAL A 211 13.74 -14.27 4.75
N ASP A 212 12.83 -14.83 5.54
CA ASP A 212 11.39 -14.60 5.43
C ASP A 212 10.85 -14.25 6.81
N ASP A 213 10.44 -12.99 6.95
CA ASP A 213 9.95 -12.45 8.19
C ASP A 213 8.49 -12.79 8.44
N ARG A 214 7.83 -13.72 7.74
CA ARG A 214 6.48 -14.16 8.17
C ARG A 214 6.56 -15.00 9.45
N PRO A 215 5.48 -15.10 10.25
CA PRO A 215 5.43 -16.04 11.37
C PRO A 215 5.62 -17.49 10.89
N MET A 216 6.28 -18.32 11.70
CA MET A 216 6.33 -19.77 11.47
C MET A 216 4.90 -20.33 11.45
N GLY A 217 4.64 -21.24 10.52
CA GLY A 217 3.39 -21.99 10.46
C GLY A 217 3.63 -23.49 10.58
N GLY A 218 2.56 -24.25 10.77
CA GLY A 218 2.61 -25.71 10.94
C GLY A 218 2.24 -26.15 12.36
N GLU A 219 2.08 -27.45 12.53
CA GLU A 219 1.63 -28.06 13.80
C GLU A 219 2.67 -27.98 14.92
N GLU A 220 3.95 -27.82 14.58
CA GLU A 220 5.05 -27.76 15.54
C GLU A 220 5.26 -26.36 16.17
N VAL A 221 4.47 -25.37 15.76
CA VAL A 221 4.58 -24.01 16.30
C VAL A 221 4.08 -23.98 17.74
N ILE A 222 4.96 -23.59 18.67
CA ILE A 222 4.62 -23.43 20.08
C ILE A 222 4.29 -21.94 20.33
N PRO A 223 3.03 -21.60 20.63
CA PRO A 223 2.67 -20.23 20.99
C PRO A 223 3.30 -19.82 22.31
N PHE A 224 3.66 -18.55 22.42
CA PHE A 224 4.18 -18.00 23.68
C PHE A 224 3.14 -18.08 24.80
N SER A 225 3.58 -18.43 26.00
CA SER A 225 2.77 -18.45 27.21
C SER A 225 3.55 -17.82 28.35
N SER A 226 2.97 -16.81 29.00
CA SER A 226 3.59 -16.10 30.12
C SER A 226 3.70 -17.00 31.37
N PRO A 227 4.83 -16.95 32.09
CA PRO A 227 4.86 -17.40 33.48
C PRO A 227 3.88 -16.60 34.34
N GLU A 228 3.21 -17.27 35.28
CA GLU A 228 2.20 -16.64 36.15
C GLU A 228 2.76 -15.46 36.94
N SER A 229 4.01 -15.54 37.40
CA SER A 229 4.69 -14.48 38.15
C SER A 229 4.92 -13.18 37.36
N LEU A 230 4.89 -13.25 36.03
CA LEU A 230 5.10 -12.10 35.13
C LEU A 230 3.85 -11.76 34.32
N ARG A 231 2.74 -12.47 34.57
CA ARG A 231 1.52 -12.33 33.79
C ARG A 231 0.77 -11.08 34.20
N ILE A 232 0.47 -10.23 33.23
CA ILE A 232 -0.32 -9.02 33.38
C ILE A 232 -1.37 -8.92 32.26
N ALA A 233 -2.35 -8.04 32.41
CA ALA A 233 -3.37 -7.79 31.41
C ALA A 233 -3.54 -6.30 31.09
N PHE A 234 -3.82 -6.01 29.82
CA PHE A 234 -4.19 -4.71 29.29
C PHE A 234 -5.61 -4.75 28.75
N SER A 235 -6.35 -3.66 28.91
CA SER A 235 -7.63 -3.43 28.22
C SER A 235 -7.36 -2.54 27.01
N LEU A 236 -7.57 -3.08 25.82
CA LEU A 236 -7.36 -2.42 24.54
C LEU A 236 -8.69 -1.96 23.94
N PRO A 237 -8.69 -0.87 23.14
CA PRO A 237 -9.92 -0.27 22.62
C PRO A 237 -10.70 -1.19 21.68
N ASN A 238 -10.04 -2.12 20.97
CA ASN A 238 -10.71 -2.99 20.01
C ASN A 238 -10.65 -4.48 20.39
N ALA A 239 -9.47 -5.01 20.73
CA ALA A 239 -9.29 -6.41 21.12
C ALA A 239 -9.78 -6.75 22.53
N GLY A 240 -10.15 -5.75 23.33
CA GLY A 240 -10.58 -5.94 24.72
C GLY A 240 -9.40 -6.34 25.62
N SER A 241 -9.61 -7.32 26.50
CA SER A 241 -8.58 -7.73 27.46
C SER A 241 -7.54 -8.65 26.81
N VAL A 242 -6.28 -8.24 26.82
CA VAL A 242 -5.13 -9.03 26.35
C VAL A 242 -4.18 -9.30 27.50
N ALA A 243 -3.89 -10.58 27.76
CA ALA A 243 -2.96 -11.03 28.78
C ALA A 243 -1.62 -11.46 28.17
N GLY A 244 -0.55 -11.37 28.96
CA GLY A 244 0.79 -11.75 28.52
C GLY A 244 1.87 -11.40 29.54
N MET A 245 3.12 -11.57 29.14
CA MET A 245 4.28 -11.33 29.98
C MET A 245 4.64 -9.85 29.98
N GLY A 246 4.65 -9.22 31.16
CA GLY A 246 5.20 -7.88 31.37
C GLY A 246 6.68 -7.95 31.72
N VAL A 247 7.51 -7.16 31.05
CA VAL A 247 8.94 -7.01 31.37
C VAL A 247 9.15 -5.63 31.97
N GLY A 248 9.57 -5.62 33.24
CA GLY A 248 9.86 -4.40 33.98
C GLY A 248 11.16 -3.72 33.57
N GLU A 249 11.35 -2.49 34.05
CA GLU A 249 12.61 -1.73 33.97
C GLU A 249 13.77 -2.40 34.73
#